data_AF-A0A292SQG0-F1
#
_entry.id   AF-A0A292SQG0-F1
#
_cell.length_a   1.000
_cell.length_b   1.000
_cell.length_c   1.000
_cell.angle_alpha   90.00
_cell.angle_beta   90.00
_cell.angle_gamma   90.00
#
_symmetry.space_group_name_H-M   'P 1'
#
loop_
_entity.id
_entity.type
_entity.pdbx_description
1 polymer ?
#
loop_
_entity_poly.entity_id
_entity_poly.type
_entity_poly.pdbx_seq_one_letter_code
_entity_poly.pdbx_strand_id
1 'polypeptide(L)'
;MSEEISKKVINIFSKHIKNKPVDTKEKVKTFAGFSYVRMDKDVNGYPFKEAKLLDYAKECHYIVKVMRDKNGSPSLYSYNVPNDKLLDFLLKFRNNELNGTIIEIDKFLPKSII
;
A
#
# COMPACT_ATOMS: atom_id res chain seq x y z
N MET A 1 1.22 8.33 -14.05
CA MET A 1 -0.01 8.41 -13.23
C MET A 1 0.19 7.88 -11.82
N SER A 2 0.47 6.58 -11.60
CA SER A 2 0.52 6.01 -10.24
C SER A 2 1.70 6.51 -9.39
N GLU A 3 2.90 6.66 -9.96
CA GLU A 3 4.09 7.07 -9.19
C GLU A 3 4.04 8.52 -8.70
N GLU A 4 3.54 9.44 -9.51
CA GLU A 4 3.43 10.86 -9.14
C GLU A 4 2.36 11.08 -8.06
N ILE A 5 1.22 10.39 -8.18
CA ILE A 5 0.19 10.37 -7.13
C ILE A 5 0.77 9.76 -5.85
N SER A 6 1.48 8.64 -5.94
CA SER A 6 2.13 8.00 -4.78
C SER A 6 3.12 8.95 -4.11
N LYS A 7 3.98 9.63 -4.88
CA LYS A 7 4.93 10.63 -4.36
C LYS A 7 4.21 11.79 -3.66
N LYS A 8 3.12 12.31 -4.26
CA LYS A 8 2.30 13.37 -3.65
C LYS A 8 1.73 12.92 -2.30
N VAL A 9 1.15 11.73 -2.23
CA VAL A 9 0.56 11.16 -1.01
C VAL A 9 1.63 10.92 0.07
N ILE A 10 2.78 10.34 -0.29
CA ILE A 10 3.91 10.12 0.63
C ILE A 10 4.39 11.45 1.22
N ASN A 11 4.49 12.51 0.40
CA ASN A 11 4.88 13.83 0.86
C ASN A 11 3.87 14.43 1.85
N ILE A 12 2.57 14.28 1.59
CA ILE A 12 1.51 14.75 2.51
C ILE A 12 1.64 14.07 3.88
N PHE A 13 1.78 12.74 3.91
CA PHE A 13 1.97 12.01 5.18
C PHE A 13 3.29 12.37 5.86
N SER A 14 4.39 12.49 5.11
CA SER A 14 5.70 12.85 5.66
C SER A 14 5.70 14.22 6.32
N LYS A 15 4.99 15.20 5.74
CA LYS A 15 4.81 16.53 6.34
C LYS A 15 3.91 16.48 7.58
N HIS A 16 2.82 15.71 7.52
CA HIS A 16 1.90 15.53 8.63
C HIS A 16 2.58 14.93 9.86
N ILE A 17 3.37 13.85 9.69
CA ILE A 17 4.14 13.21 10.78
C ILE A 17 5.15 14.18 11.39
N LYS A 18 5.75 15.06 10.57
CA LYS A 18 6.72 16.07 11.02
C LYS A 18 6.07 17.35 11.57
N ASN A 19 4.75 17.39 11.75
CA ASN A 19 3.98 18.57 12.16
C ASN A 19 4.28 19.83 11.33
N LYS A 20 4.60 19.67 10.04
CA LYS A 20 4.89 20.79 9.13
C LYS A 20 3.61 21.24 8.43
N PRO A 21 3.46 22.55 8.13
CA PRO A 21 2.34 23.04 7.35
C PRO A 21 2.29 22.35 5.99
N VAL A 22 1.09 21.85 5.64
CA VAL A 22 0.83 21.23 4.34
C VAL A 22 0.20 22.29 3.45
N ASP A 23 0.96 22.77 2.48
CA ASP A 23 0.54 23.80 1.52
C ASP A 23 -0.34 23.22 0.39
N THR A 24 -1.12 22.18 0.69
CA THR A 24 -2.01 21.50 -0.25
C THR A 24 -3.45 21.55 0.24
N LYS A 25 -4.42 21.59 -0.69
CA LYS A 25 -5.84 21.54 -0.34
C LYS A 25 -6.21 20.20 0.30
N GLU A 26 -5.51 19.14 -0.07
CA GLU A 26 -5.66 17.81 0.51
C GLU A 26 -5.11 17.77 1.94
N LYS A 27 -5.95 17.32 2.87
CA LYS A 27 -5.62 17.16 4.29
C LYS A 27 -5.61 15.69 4.68
N VAL A 28 -4.73 15.31 5.60
CA VAL A 28 -4.79 14.01 6.27
C VAL A 28 -6.03 14.00 7.18
N LYS A 29 -6.82 12.94 7.08
CA LYS A 29 -8.00 12.67 7.92
C LYS A 29 -7.83 11.34 8.63
N THR A 30 -8.55 11.13 9.72
CA THR A 30 -8.53 9.87 10.47
C THR A 30 -9.93 9.27 10.51
N PHE A 31 -10.04 7.98 10.21
CA PHE A 31 -11.29 7.22 10.31
C PHE A 31 -11.00 5.77 10.67
N ALA A 32 -11.78 5.18 11.58
CA ALA A 32 -11.61 3.81 12.06
C ALA A 32 -10.20 3.46 12.57
N GLY A 33 -9.47 4.45 13.12
CA GLY A 33 -8.08 4.28 13.56
C GLY A 33 -7.02 4.39 12.46
N PHE A 34 -7.41 4.67 11.22
CA PHE A 34 -6.49 4.80 10.08
C PHE A 34 -6.45 6.23 9.54
N SER A 35 -5.25 6.71 9.23
CA SER A 35 -5.04 8.00 8.55
C SER A 35 -5.13 7.84 7.04
N TYR A 36 -5.85 8.73 6.36
CA TYR A 36 -6.04 8.69 4.91
C TYR A 36 -6.01 10.09 4.28
N VAL A 37 -5.77 10.12 2.96
CA VAL A 37 -5.88 11.31 2.12
C VAL A 37 -6.90 11.01 1.03
N ARG A 38 -7.91 11.87 0.88
CA ARG A 38 -8.87 11.80 -0.24
C ARG A 38 -8.41 12.73 -1.36
N MET A 39 -8.45 12.23 -2.58
CA MET A 39 -8.21 12.99 -3.81
C MET A 39 -9.38 12.74 -4.77
N ASP A 40 -9.91 13.80 -5.37
CA ASP A 40 -11.00 13.68 -6.36
C ASP A 40 -10.48 13.75 -7.82
N LYS A 41 -9.23 14.19 -7.99
CA LYS A 41 -8.56 14.41 -9.29
C LYS A 41 -7.11 13.94 -9.25
N ASP A 42 -6.57 13.60 -10.41
CA ASP A 42 -5.15 13.29 -10.59
C ASP A 42 -4.25 14.54 -10.52
N VAL A 43 -2.94 14.35 -10.72
CA VAL A 43 -1.95 15.44 -10.69
C VAL A 43 -2.14 16.48 -11.79
N ASN A 44 -2.86 16.14 -12.86
CA ASN A 44 -3.16 17.02 -13.99
C ASN A 44 -4.55 17.68 -13.87
N GLY A 45 -5.29 17.41 -12.80
CA GLY A 45 -6.63 17.95 -12.57
C GLY A 45 -7.77 17.18 -13.26
N TYR A 46 -7.50 16.01 -13.84
CA TYR A 46 -8.53 15.14 -14.41
C TYR A 46 -9.22 14.31 -13.32
N PRO A 47 -10.55 14.18 -13.34
CA PRO A 47 -11.27 13.28 -12.45
C PRO A 47 -10.80 11.83 -12.62
N PHE A 48 -10.77 11.08 -11.51
CA PHE A 48 -10.52 9.64 -11.57
C PHE A 48 -11.65 8.91 -12.30
N LYS A 49 -11.29 7.88 -13.07
CA LYS A 49 -12.23 6.98 -13.74
C LYS A 49 -12.16 5.61 -13.09
N GLU A 50 -13.29 5.11 -12.61
CA GLU A 50 -13.38 3.83 -11.91
C GLU A 50 -12.74 2.68 -12.70
N ALA A 51 -13.11 2.51 -13.98
CA ALA A 51 -12.52 1.48 -14.84
C ALA A 51 -10.98 1.54 -14.88
N LYS A 52 -10.40 2.73 -14.96
CA LYS A 52 -8.93 2.89 -14.95
C LYS A 52 -8.30 2.53 -13.60
N LEU A 53 -9.00 2.78 -12.49
CA LEU A 53 -8.52 2.38 -11.17
C LEU A 53 -8.58 0.85 -11.00
N LEU A 54 -9.65 0.23 -11.47
CA LEU A 54 -9.82 -1.23 -11.44
C LEU A 54 -8.80 -1.93 -12.34
N ASP A 55 -8.56 -1.43 -13.54
CA ASP A 55 -7.55 -1.99 -14.44
C ASP A 55 -6.14 -1.86 -13.83
N TYR A 56 -5.82 -0.70 -13.24
CA TYR A 56 -4.57 -0.52 -12.51
C TYR A 56 -4.44 -1.51 -11.33
N ALA A 57 -5.53 -1.81 -10.63
CA ALA A 57 -5.52 -2.75 -9.51
C ALA A 57 -5.21 -4.19 -9.96
N LYS A 58 -5.64 -4.61 -11.15
CA LYS A 58 -5.32 -5.94 -11.71
C LYS A 58 -3.83 -6.14 -11.98
N GLU A 59 -3.12 -5.06 -12.29
CA GLU A 59 -1.68 -5.09 -12.52
C GLU A 59 -0.87 -5.08 -11.21
N CYS A 60 -1.48 -4.77 -10.07
CA CYS A 60 -0.76 -4.66 -8.81
C CYS A 60 -0.45 -6.01 -8.19
N HIS A 61 0.81 -6.19 -7.82
CA HIS A 61 1.29 -7.25 -6.93
C HIS A 61 1.89 -6.64 -5.68
N TYR A 62 1.98 -7.43 -4.62
CA TYR A 62 2.57 -7.03 -3.36
C TYR A 62 3.62 -8.04 -2.93
N ILE A 63 4.81 -7.55 -2.60
CA ILE A 63 5.81 -8.35 -1.90
C ILE A 63 5.58 -8.16 -0.40
N VAL A 64 5.06 -9.19 0.25
CA VAL A 64 4.84 -9.19 1.71
C VAL A 64 6.00 -9.91 2.38
N LYS A 65 6.77 -9.20 3.20
CA LYS A 65 7.87 -9.77 3.98
C LYS A 65 7.40 -10.14 5.38
N VAL A 66 7.63 -11.40 5.75
CA VAL A 66 7.17 -11.99 7.01
C VAL A 66 8.39 -12.55 7.75
N MET A 67 8.61 -12.05 8.96
CA MET A 67 9.58 -12.63 9.89
C MET A 67 8.94 -13.82 10.60
N ARG A 68 9.62 -14.97 10.58
CA ARG A 68 9.17 -16.20 11.25
C ARG A 68 10.31 -16.79 12.07
N ASP A 69 9.98 -17.41 13.19
CA ASP A 69 10.94 -18.29 13.86
C ASP A 69 11.08 -19.60 13.08
N LYS A 70 12.31 -19.98 12.78
CA LYS A 70 12.65 -21.28 12.22
C LYS A 70 13.74 -21.89 13.09
N ASN A 71 13.33 -22.82 13.96
CA ASN A 71 14.21 -23.54 14.89
C ASN A 71 15.00 -22.60 15.82
N GLY A 72 14.33 -21.58 16.39
CA GLY A 72 14.96 -20.62 17.30
C GLY A 72 15.77 -19.52 16.60
N SER A 73 15.69 -19.40 15.28
CA SER A 73 16.35 -18.36 14.51
C SER A 73 15.35 -17.58 13.64
N PRO A 74 15.41 -16.24 13.65
CA PRO A 74 14.54 -15.43 12.80
C PRO A 74 14.90 -15.65 11.33
N SER A 75 13.89 -15.94 10.53
CA SER A 75 13.97 -16.16 9.08
C SER A 75 13.02 -15.22 8.36
N LEU A 76 13.46 -14.71 7.21
CA LEU A 76 12.68 -13.79 6.38
C LEU A 76 12.03 -14.55 5.22
N TYR A 77 10.70 -14.46 5.13
CA TYR A 77 9.90 -15.04 4.05
C TYR A 77 9.31 -13.92 3.20
N SER A 78 9.51 -13.98 1.88
CA SER A 78 8.98 -13.00 0.93
C SER A 78 7.90 -13.66 0.09
N TYR A 79 6.67 -13.15 0.16
CA TYR A 79 5.52 -13.65 -0.60
C TYR A 79 5.18 -12.68 -1.73
N ASN A 80 5.05 -13.17 -2.95
CA ASN A 80 4.44 -12.42 -4.05
C ASN A 80 2.93 -12.66 -4.04
N VAL A 81 2.15 -11.62 -3.73
CA VAL A 81 0.71 -11.69 -3.51
C VAL A 81 -0.01 -10.80 -4.53
N PRO A 82 -0.86 -11.36 -5.41
CA PRO A 82 -1.72 -10.58 -6.29
C PRO A 82 -2.67 -9.65 -5.51
N ASN A 83 -3.02 -8.49 -6.08
CA ASN A 83 -3.89 -7.52 -5.42
C ASN A 83 -5.26 -8.08 -4.98
N ASP A 84 -5.89 -8.93 -5.81
CA ASP A 84 -7.17 -9.57 -5.51
C ASP A 84 -7.09 -10.60 -4.37
N LYS A 85 -5.87 -11.04 -4.01
CA LYS A 85 -5.60 -12.00 -2.93
C LYS A 85 -4.98 -11.36 -1.69
N LEU A 86 -4.67 -10.06 -1.71
CA LEU A 86 -4.00 -9.40 -0.59
C LEU A 86 -4.84 -9.47 0.68
N LEU A 87 -6.14 -9.19 0.60
CA LEU A 87 -7.02 -9.24 1.78
C LEU A 87 -7.11 -10.67 2.35
N ASP A 88 -7.35 -11.66 1.49
CA ASP A 88 -7.37 -13.07 1.89
C ASP A 88 -6.06 -13.47 2.59
N PHE A 89 -4.92 -13.06 2.02
CA PHE A 89 -3.60 -13.32 2.59
C PHE A 89 -3.43 -12.70 3.99
N LEU A 90 -3.85 -11.44 4.19
CA LEU A 90 -3.80 -10.78 5.50
C LEU A 90 -4.72 -11.45 6.53
N LEU A 91 -5.90 -11.91 6.11
CA LEU A 91 -6.84 -12.62 6.99
C LEU A 91 -6.27 -13.94 7.50
N LYS A 92 -5.38 -14.61 6.75
CA LYS A 92 -4.71 -15.83 7.24
C LYS A 92 -3.85 -15.59 8.48
N PHE A 93 -3.26 -14.41 8.63
CA PHE A 93 -2.54 -14.06 9.87
C PHE A 93 -3.51 -13.78 11.01
N ARG A 94 -4.60 -13.08 10.73
CA ARG A 94 -5.65 -12.80 11.71
C ARG A 94 -6.31 -14.09 12.24
N ASN A 95 -6.46 -15.09 11.39
CA ASN A 95 -7.09 -16.37 11.70
C ASN A 95 -6.11 -17.45 12.20
N ASN A 96 -4.82 -17.12 12.39
CA ASN A 96 -3.76 -18.05 12.78
C ASN A 96 -3.50 -19.21 11.79
N GLU A 97 -3.87 -19.04 10.52
CA GLU A 97 -3.52 -19.99 9.43
C GLU A 97 -2.08 -19.79 8.94
N LEU A 98 -1.58 -18.55 9.01
CA LEU A 98 -0.17 -18.20 8.77
C LEU A 98 0.42 -17.59 10.04
N ASN A 99 1.59 -18.12 10.44
CA ASN A 99 2.32 -17.67 11.61
C ASN A 99 3.50 -16.77 11.22
N GLY A 100 3.78 -15.77 12.05
CA GLY A 100 4.87 -14.81 11.88
C GLY A 100 4.42 -13.37 12.00
N THR A 101 5.35 -12.44 11.84
CA THR A 101 5.10 -11.01 11.88
C THR A 101 5.31 -10.44 10.49
N ILE A 102 4.27 -9.83 9.91
CA ILE A 102 4.41 -9.01 8.70
C ILE A 102 5.23 -7.77 9.09
N ILE A 103 6.36 -7.56 8.42
CA ILE A 103 7.25 -6.42 8.70
C ILE A 103 7.26 -5.39 7.58
N GLU A 104 6.88 -5.79 6.35
CA GLU A 104 6.87 -4.91 5.18
C GLU A 104 5.87 -5.40 4.14
N ILE A 105 5.22 -4.47 3.45
CA ILE A 105 4.37 -4.73 2.28
C ILE A 105 4.76 -3.71 1.21
N ASP A 106 5.44 -4.17 0.17
CA ASP A 106 5.84 -3.35 -0.96
C ASP A 106 4.96 -3.60 -2.16
N LYS A 107 4.41 -2.54 -2.76
CA LYS A 107 3.71 -2.64 -4.05
C LYS A 107 4.72 -2.85 -5.16
N PHE A 108 4.58 -3.96 -5.86
CA PHE A 108 5.29 -4.27 -7.09
C PHE A 108 4.34 -4.11 -8.28
N LEU A 109 4.74 -3.30 -9.25
CA LEU A 109 4.11 -3.31 -10.56
C LEU A 109 5.01 -4.15 -11.48
N PRO A 110 4.51 -5.23 -12.08
CA PRO A 110 5.20 -5.91 -13.16
C PRO A 110 5.14 -5.00 -14.39
N LYS A 111 5.85 -3.87 -14.36
CA LYS A 111 6.16 -3.11 -15.57
C LYS A 111 7.15 -3.98 -16.34
N SER A 112 6.62 -4.70 -17.32
CA SER A 112 7.32 -5.41 -18.40
C SER A 112 8.52 -6.25 -17.94
N ILE A 113 8.36 -7.57 -17.89
CA ILE A 113 9.46 -8.40 -18.36
C ILE A 113 9.64 -7.99 -19.82
N ILE A 114 10.81 -7.42 -20.13
CA ILE A 114 11.31 -6.83 -21.40
C ILE A 114 11.25 -5.29 -21.44
#